data_AF-A0A2V8NAH9-F1
#
_entry.id   AF-A0A2V8NAH9-F1
#
_cell.length_a   1.000
_cell.length_b   1.000
_cell.length_c   1.000
_cell.angle_alpha   90.00
_cell.angle_beta   90.00
_cell.angle_gamma   90.00
#
_symmetry.space_group_name_H-M   'P 1'
#
loop_
_entity.id
_entity.type
_entity.pdbx_description
1 polymer ?
#
loop_
_entity_poly.entity_id
_entity_poly.type
_entity_poly.pdbx_seq_one_letter_code
_entity_poly.pdbx_strand_id
1 'polypeptide(L)'
;MIKVREAKSITFPLPAMRRQFTMQLLTRFRRTSLFIFPAIVALVCAWLYWNRPRYADMTAYVPSDCLAFVEVDNPLALFDGIEQSEAWKALATPIGARSFRPINRRLIDVARWTGVGSADAVLLARSQLAIVFTGAETNKTDSSLTIRPLAVLVIETHTSQRRMKPVLEGHLQEFVQRMYDRPVLSHKQVDDIDVSEWLSADGGHRLVAAFADSVAMIGNDEASVLRCIDVRRGKSPSLAGNEQLKSLRAQAGSRDSSVFGFIPKAGIKPLLQAWILSHAGSAPDATTIARLFADVFGNIIDGLSWTSTFTDGVAEDHCFLSLSEGIASQLRANAVPDDRTILNNLSFVPRDVYSVSAYQFRDTEGFWRDLNALVSSHADVVAAIAARPLLRSLFKPYGIDDPDSFVRAAGPHLETIRQDENSPSVLVTDTLDRRGLLRASQERIGPAAKHEAVGDAELISSSLNNWAVSFAENRFLIGPAENVRACVEAKAQSQTLASEDALRRSQQLVDTSLPIIALTFTDDRRAAISFVELFSHHGRSAFSTNAETINQASRRMPYAVAVTLMKDQSLEWTSRSSFGLLGSLLVRFAPENLN
;
A
#
# COMPACT_ATOMS: atom_id res chain seq x y z
N MET A 1 88.87 -15.48 -76.29
CA MET A 1 88.29 -14.58 -77.31
C MET A 1 86.78 -14.55 -77.08
N ILE A 2 86.16 -13.36 -77.14
CA ILE A 2 84.71 -13.02 -76.96
C ILE A 2 84.43 -12.10 -75.74
N LYS A 3 84.49 -10.80 -76.07
CA LYS A 3 83.77 -9.60 -75.61
C LYS A 3 83.00 -9.63 -74.27
N VAL A 4 83.54 -8.85 -73.33
CA VAL A 4 82.80 -8.18 -72.23
C VAL A 4 82.09 -6.95 -72.81
N ARG A 5 80.80 -6.79 -72.53
CA ARG A 5 79.95 -5.68 -73.01
C ARG A 5 79.47 -4.87 -71.79
N GLU A 6 79.87 -3.60 -71.75
CA GLU A 6 79.40 -2.59 -70.80
C GLU A 6 77.89 -2.39 -70.88
N ALA A 7 77.25 -2.19 -69.73
CA ALA A 7 75.87 -1.73 -69.63
C ALA A 7 75.81 -0.43 -68.81
N LYS A 8 75.30 0.61 -69.49
CA LYS A 8 75.09 1.99 -69.05
C LYS A 8 74.16 2.10 -67.83
N SER A 9 74.54 2.98 -66.91
CA SER A 9 73.67 3.57 -65.88
C SER A 9 72.65 4.53 -66.50
N ILE A 10 71.36 4.28 -66.28
CA ILE A 10 70.27 5.20 -66.63
C ILE A 10 69.63 5.70 -65.33
N THR A 11 69.82 6.98 -65.04
CA THR A 11 69.15 7.75 -63.99
C THR A 11 67.72 8.08 -64.42
N PHE A 12 66.73 7.66 -63.64
CA PHE A 12 65.33 8.05 -63.82
C PHE A 12 64.97 9.27 -62.95
N PRO A 13 64.34 10.32 -63.50
CA PRO A 13 63.81 11.42 -62.70
C PRO A 13 62.46 11.05 -62.08
N LEU A 14 62.30 11.37 -60.78
CA LEU A 14 61.03 11.35 -60.06
C LEU A 14 59.98 12.22 -60.79
N PRO A 15 58.73 11.74 -61.01
CA PRO A 15 57.63 12.64 -61.35
C PRO A 15 56.92 13.10 -60.07
N ALA A 16 56.84 14.42 -59.92
CA ALA A 16 56.06 15.17 -58.95
C ALA A 16 54.53 15.03 -59.15
N MET A 17 54.03 13.81 -59.42
CA MET A 17 52.65 13.52 -59.80
C MET A 17 51.91 12.70 -58.72
N ARG A 18 52.24 12.91 -57.43
CA ARG A 18 51.59 12.21 -56.30
C ARG A 18 50.93 13.13 -55.25
N ARG A 19 51.11 14.45 -55.35
CA ARG A 19 50.56 15.42 -54.37
C ARG A 19 49.23 16.09 -54.79
N GLN A 20 48.89 16.14 -56.08
CA GLN A 20 47.61 16.74 -56.51
C GLN A 20 46.41 15.79 -56.38
N PHE A 21 46.60 14.47 -56.52
CA PHE A 21 45.51 13.49 -56.36
C PHE A 21 45.06 13.30 -54.91
N THR A 22 45.94 13.52 -53.94
CA THR A 22 45.64 13.36 -52.51
C THR A 22 44.81 14.52 -51.94
N MET A 23 44.94 15.76 -52.46
CA MET A 23 44.14 16.90 -51.99
C MET A 23 42.69 16.91 -52.51
N GLN A 24 42.41 16.41 -53.72
CA GLN A 24 41.03 16.33 -54.24
C GLN A 24 40.22 15.18 -53.61
N LEU A 25 40.88 14.08 -53.22
CA LEU A 25 40.24 12.99 -52.47
C LEU A 25 39.90 13.41 -51.04
N LEU A 26 40.80 14.10 -50.33
CA LEU A 26 40.54 14.60 -48.97
C LEU A 26 39.43 15.67 -48.90
N THR A 27 39.28 16.52 -49.92
CA THR A 27 38.21 17.53 -49.97
C THR A 27 36.85 16.95 -50.35
N ARG A 28 36.81 15.92 -51.22
CA ARG A 28 35.57 15.16 -51.47
C ARG A 28 35.14 14.33 -50.26
N PHE A 29 36.08 13.68 -49.57
CA PHE A 29 35.81 12.90 -48.35
C PHE A 29 35.31 13.80 -47.20
N ARG A 30 35.86 15.01 -47.06
CA ARG A 30 35.35 16.00 -46.10
C ARG A 30 33.93 16.47 -46.43
N ARG A 31 33.59 16.68 -47.71
CA ARG A 31 32.24 17.07 -48.12
C ARG A 31 31.21 15.95 -47.93
N THR A 32 31.52 14.71 -48.28
CA THR A 32 30.60 13.58 -48.03
C THR A 32 30.48 13.25 -46.55
N SER A 33 31.57 13.32 -45.77
CA SER A 33 31.53 13.16 -44.32
C SER A 33 30.66 14.22 -43.63
N LEU A 34 30.60 15.45 -44.19
CA LEU A 34 29.75 16.54 -43.68
C LEU A 34 28.24 16.25 -43.83
N PHE A 35 27.84 15.41 -44.79
CA PHE A 35 26.42 15.01 -44.98
C PHE A 35 26.08 13.66 -44.35
N ILE A 36 27.04 12.73 -44.28
CA ILE A 36 26.83 11.41 -43.68
C ILE A 36 26.64 11.52 -42.16
N PHE A 37 27.45 12.33 -41.47
CA PHE A 37 27.33 12.49 -40.02
C PHE A 37 25.94 13.01 -39.59
N PRO A 38 25.41 14.13 -40.13
CA PRO A 38 24.06 14.58 -39.75
C PRO A 38 22.96 13.60 -40.18
N ALA A 39 23.14 12.85 -41.28
CA ALA A 39 22.19 11.81 -41.66
C ALA A 39 22.17 10.65 -40.66
N ILE A 40 23.34 10.19 -40.18
CA ILE A 40 23.44 9.17 -39.12
C ILE A 40 22.83 9.71 -37.82
N VAL A 41 23.15 10.94 -37.43
CA VAL A 41 22.57 11.56 -36.24
C VAL A 41 21.05 11.68 -36.35
N ALA A 42 20.52 12.11 -37.50
CA ALA A 42 19.08 12.17 -37.74
C ALA A 42 18.41 10.78 -37.68
N LEU A 43 19.06 9.75 -38.23
CA LEU A 43 18.58 8.38 -38.18
C LEU A 43 18.59 7.84 -36.75
N VAL A 44 19.65 8.11 -35.97
CA VAL A 44 19.73 7.76 -34.55
C VAL A 44 18.66 8.52 -33.75
N CYS A 45 18.48 9.82 -33.96
CA CYS A 45 17.43 10.61 -33.30
C CYS A 45 16.03 10.12 -33.65
N ALA A 46 15.77 9.79 -34.92
CA ALA A 46 14.49 9.23 -35.37
C ALA A 46 14.26 7.84 -34.76
N TRP A 47 15.29 7.00 -34.69
CA TRP A 47 15.24 5.70 -34.04
C TRP A 47 14.99 5.81 -32.53
N LEU A 48 15.66 6.73 -31.84
CA LEU A 48 15.44 7.02 -30.41
C LEU A 48 14.03 7.55 -30.15
N TYR A 49 13.52 8.43 -31.03
CA TYR A 49 12.17 8.95 -30.94
C TYR A 49 11.12 7.84 -31.12
N TRP A 50 11.34 6.93 -32.07
CA TRP A 50 10.44 5.81 -32.32
C TRP A 50 10.48 4.74 -31.23
N ASN A 51 11.64 4.51 -30.62
CA ASN A 51 11.84 3.54 -29.55
C ASN A 51 11.58 4.07 -28.14
N ARG A 52 11.16 5.33 -28.02
CA ARG A 52 10.77 5.91 -26.74
C ARG A 52 9.52 5.19 -26.25
N PRO A 53 9.56 4.53 -25.07
CA PRO A 53 8.39 3.86 -24.53
C PRO A 53 7.28 4.91 -24.34
N ARG A 54 6.11 4.62 -24.90
CA ARG A 54 4.90 5.39 -24.66
C ARG A 54 4.22 4.75 -23.46
N TYR A 55 3.79 5.58 -22.52
CA TYR A 55 2.97 5.15 -21.40
C TYR A 55 1.79 4.31 -21.90
N ALA A 56 1.69 3.07 -21.44
CA ALA A 56 0.52 2.23 -21.65
C ALA A 56 -0.48 2.50 -20.53
N ASP A 57 -1.74 2.66 -20.89
CA ASP A 57 -2.83 2.66 -19.91
C ASP A 57 -3.08 1.22 -19.47
N MET A 58 -2.56 0.85 -18.30
CA MET A 58 -2.65 -0.53 -17.80
C MET A 58 -4.09 -1.00 -17.65
N THR A 59 -5.06 -0.09 -17.48
CA THR A 59 -6.49 -0.43 -17.40
C THR A 59 -7.07 -0.94 -18.72
N ALA A 60 -6.39 -0.70 -19.84
CA ALA A 60 -6.76 -1.24 -21.15
C ALA A 60 -6.49 -2.74 -21.27
N TYR A 61 -5.74 -3.34 -20.34
CA TYR A 61 -5.41 -4.76 -20.32
C TYR A 61 -6.23 -5.56 -19.31
N VAL A 62 -7.13 -4.90 -18.59
CA VAL A 62 -7.82 -5.44 -17.43
C VAL A 62 -9.31 -5.57 -17.70
N PRO A 63 -9.97 -6.69 -17.34
CA PRO A 63 -11.41 -6.84 -17.47
C PRO A 63 -12.19 -5.78 -16.69
N SER A 64 -13.29 -5.29 -17.27
CA SER A 64 -14.13 -4.26 -16.64
C SER A 64 -14.83 -4.71 -15.34
N ASP A 65 -14.95 -6.01 -15.13
CA ASP A 65 -15.60 -6.67 -14.00
C ASP A 65 -14.62 -7.11 -12.90
N CYS A 66 -13.38 -6.62 -12.90
CA CYS A 66 -12.42 -6.92 -11.85
C CYS A 66 -12.90 -6.44 -10.47
N LEU A 67 -12.53 -7.18 -9.41
CA LEU A 67 -12.81 -6.82 -8.02
C LEU A 67 -11.86 -5.76 -7.48
N ALA A 68 -10.60 -5.75 -7.92
CA ALA A 68 -9.64 -4.72 -7.53
C ALA A 68 -8.51 -4.63 -8.57
N PHE A 69 -7.89 -3.45 -8.62
CA PHE A 69 -6.83 -3.09 -9.56
C PHE A 69 -5.77 -2.28 -8.81
N VAL A 70 -4.50 -2.60 -9.02
CA VAL A 70 -3.35 -1.83 -8.52
C VAL A 70 -2.35 -1.70 -9.65
N GLU A 71 -1.83 -0.51 -9.92
CA GLU A 71 -0.79 -0.27 -10.93
C GLU A 71 0.42 0.43 -10.33
N VAL A 72 1.58 0.13 -10.93
CA VAL A 72 2.87 0.75 -10.66
C VAL A 72 3.46 1.14 -12.01
N ASP A 73 3.40 2.42 -12.32
CA ASP A 73 3.80 2.95 -13.63
C ASP A 73 5.31 3.01 -13.82
N ASN A 74 6.06 3.12 -12.72
CA ASN A 74 7.51 3.18 -12.76
C ASN A 74 8.08 2.45 -11.53
N PRO A 75 8.24 1.12 -11.62
CA PRO A 75 8.77 0.31 -10.53
C PRO A 75 10.14 0.80 -10.04
N LEU A 76 10.97 1.32 -10.95
CA LEU A 76 12.27 1.87 -10.58
C LEU A 76 12.15 3.13 -9.71
N ALA A 77 11.22 4.04 -10.03
CA ALA A 77 10.98 5.22 -9.20
C ALA A 77 10.41 4.83 -7.82
N LEU A 78 9.56 3.80 -7.77
CA LEU A 78 9.08 3.23 -6.51
C LEU A 78 10.23 2.70 -5.65
N PHE A 79 11.15 1.90 -6.22
CA PHE A 79 12.33 1.42 -5.50
C PHE A 79 13.26 2.56 -5.08
N ASP A 80 13.50 3.54 -5.95
CA ASP A 80 14.28 4.74 -5.63
C ASP A 80 13.64 5.51 -4.46
N GLY A 81 12.30 5.60 -4.40
CA GLY A 81 11.54 6.22 -3.31
C GLY A 81 11.70 5.46 -1.99
N ILE A 82 11.56 4.13 -2.00
CA ILE A 82 11.78 3.27 -0.83
C ILE A 82 13.20 3.46 -0.29
N GLU A 83 14.23 3.41 -1.14
CA GLU A 83 15.61 3.59 -0.70
C GLU A 83 15.92 4.98 -0.15
N GLN A 84 15.20 5.99 -0.65
CA GLN A 84 15.37 7.37 -0.23
C GLN A 84 14.61 7.70 1.06
N SER A 85 13.71 6.81 1.51
CA SER A 85 13.02 6.98 2.78
C SER A 85 13.99 7.07 3.97
N GLU A 86 13.62 7.84 4.98
CA GLU A 86 14.39 7.96 6.22
C GLU A 86 14.53 6.61 6.92
N ALA A 87 13.44 5.83 6.96
CA ALA A 87 13.40 4.51 7.55
C ALA A 87 14.38 3.54 6.86
N TRP A 88 14.40 3.48 5.52
CA TRP A 88 15.35 2.65 4.80
C TRP A 88 16.79 3.07 5.06
N LYS A 89 17.10 4.37 4.98
CA LYS A 89 18.45 4.89 5.25
C LYS A 89 18.92 4.56 6.67
N ALA A 90 18.02 4.61 7.65
CA ALA A 90 18.33 4.31 9.05
C ALA A 90 18.49 2.81 9.31
N LEU A 91 17.66 1.96 8.68
CA LEU A 91 17.51 0.55 9.05
C LEU A 91 18.23 -0.42 8.10
N ALA A 92 18.39 -0.09 6.82
CA ALA A 92 18.91 -1.03 5.81
C ALA A 92 20.32 -1.54 6.14
N THR A 93 21.23 -0.64 6.56
CA THR A 93 22.60 -1.03 6.93
C THR A 93 22.65 -1.91 8.18
N PRO A 94 22.07 -1.53 9.34
CA PRO A 94 22.12 -2.37 10.53
C PRO A 94 21.37 -3.70 10.38
N ILE A 95 20.35 -3.77 9.52
CA ILE A 95 19.62 -5.02 9.20
C ILE A 95 20.34 -5.86 8.14
N GLY A 96 21.24 -5.27 7.36
CA GLY A 96 21.94 -5.95 6.26
C GLY A 96 21.03 -6.18 5.04
N ALA A 97 20.13 -5.24 4.77
CA ALA A 97 19.26 -5.26 3.60
C ALA A 97 20.04 -4.93 2.32
N ARG A 98 19.70 -5.61 1.22
CA ARG A 98 20.26 -5.30 -0.11
C ARG A 98 19.74 -3.98 -0.62
N SER A 99 20.62 -3.14 -1.16
CA SER A 99 20.16 -2.03 -2.00
C SER A 99 19.49 -2.58 -3.27
N PHE A 100 18.36 -1.99 -3.63
CA PHE A 100 17.73 -2.14 -4.94
C PHE A 100 18.57 -1.49 -6.05
N ARG A 101 19.54 -0.63 -5.70
CA ARG A 101 20.38 0.07 -6.68
C ARG A 101 21.02 -0.88 -7.67
N PRO A 102 20.67 -0.76 -8.96
CA PRO A 102 21.40 -1.42 -10.01
C PRO A 102 22.79 -0.80 -10.09
N ILE A 103 23.80 -1.66 -10.30
CA ILE A 103 25.24 -1.33 -10.25
C ILE A 103 25.62 -0.15 -11.18
N ASN A 104 24.79 0.21 -12.17
CA ASN A 104 25.06 1.32 -13.07
C ASN A 104 23.80 2.06 -13.56
N ARG A 105 23.42 3.14 -12.85
CA ARG A 105 22.26 4.00 -13.18
C ARG A 105 22.28 4.50 -14.64
N ARG A 106 23.46 4.86 -15.14
CA ARG A 106 23.64 5.32 -16.54
C ARG A 106 23.26 4.24 -17.56
N LEU A 107 23.55 2.97 -17.26
CA LEU A 107 23.15 1.87 -18.15
C LEU A 107 21.63 1.67 -18.15
N ILE A 108 20.96 1.90 -17.01
CA ILE A 108 19.50 1.87 -16.95
C ILE A 108 18.87 3.02 -17.69
N ASP A 109 19.40 4.23 -17.57
CA ASP A 109 18.89 5.39 -18.34
C ASP A 109 19.03 5.15 -19.85
N VAL A 110 20.16 4.57 -20.27
CA VAL A 110 20.37 4.14 -21.66
C VAL A 110 19.41 3.02 -22.04
N ALA A 111 19.22 2.00 -21.20
CA ALA A 111 18.27 0.91 -21.48
C ALA A 111 16.82 1.41 -21.58
N ARG A 112 16.43 2.36 -20.72
CA ARG A 112 15.12 3.02 -20.76
C ARG A 112 14.90 3.74 -22.09
N TRP A 113 15.86 4.54 -22.53
CA TRP A 113 15.74 5.32 -23.77
C TRP A 113 15.90 4.49 -25.04
N THR A 114 16.87 3.58 -25.08
CA THR A 114 17.31 2.91 -26.31
C THR A 114 16.74 1.50 -26.46
N GLY A 115 16.36 0.84 -25.36
CA GLY A 115 16.01 -0.58 -25.32
C GLY A 115 17.23 -1.48 -25.48
N VAL A 116 18.44 -0.92 -25.44
CA VAL A 116 19.71 -1.64 -25.55
C VAL A 116 20.23 -1.93 -24.15
N GLY A 117 20.50 -3.20 -23.86
CA GLY A 117 20.92 -3.68 -22.54
C GLY A 117 20.63 -5.17 -22.37
N SER A 118 20.96 -5.75 -21.21
CA SER A 118 20.46 -7.08 -20.86
C SER A 118 18.92 -7.05 -20.81
N ALA A 119 18.30 -8.20 -21.04
CA ALA A 119 16.84 -8.27 -21.00
C ALA A 119 16.31 -7.87 -19.61
N ASP A 120 17.01 -8.23 -18.53
CA ASP A 120 16.66 -7.82 -17.15
C ASP A 120 16.72 -6.31 -16.96
N ALA A 121 17.78 -5.66 -17.46
CA ALA A 121 17.92 -4.22 -17.34
C ALA A 121 16.83 -3.49 -18.14
N VAL A 122 16.49 -3.99 -19.33
CA VAL A 122 15.41 -3.41 -20.15
C VAL A 122 14.05 -3.64 -19.52
N LEU A 123 13.80 -4.84 -18.99
CA LEU A 123 12.56 -5.17 -18.28
C LEU A 123 12.37 -4.23 -17.09
N LEU A 124 13.36 -4.10 -16.21
CA LEU A 124 13.29 -3.21 -15.04
C LEU A 124 13.16 -1.73 -15.43
N ALA A 125 13.86 -1.30 -16.49
CA ALA A 125 13.90 0.11 -16.89
C ALA A 125 12.65 0.60 -17.63
N ARG A 126 11.87 -0.32 -18.22
CA ARG A 126 10.72 0.01 -19.07
C ARG A 126 9.41 -0.56 -18.59
N SER A 127 9.40 -1.48 -17.62
CA SER A 127 8.16 -2.15 -17.27
C SER A 127 7.15 -1.21 -16.60
N GLN A 128 5.88 -1.45 -16.92
CA GLN A 128 4.74 -1.01 -16.12
C GLN A 128 4.06 -2.26 -15.59
N LEU A 129 3.63 -2.22 -14.33
CA LEU A 129 3.07 -3.38 -13.63
C LEU A 129 1.64 -3.07 -13.22
N ALA A 130 0.77 -4.06 -13.31
CA ALA A 130 -0.53 -4.01 -12.66
C ALA A 130 -0.89 -5.35 -12.03
N ILE A 131 -1.53 -5.34 -10.87
CA ILE A 131 -2.11 -6.51 -10.22
C ILE A 131 -3.62 -6.35 -10.29
N VAL A 132 -4.28 -7.39 -10.80
CA VAL A 132 -5.73 -7.44 -10.96
C VAL A 132 -6.28 -8.58 -10.14
N PHE A 133 -7.30 -8.30 -9.35
CA PHE A 133 -8.11 -9.32 -8.69
C PHE A 133 -9.37 -9.53 -9.51
N THR A 134 -9.49 -10.67 -10.16
CA THR A 134 -10.61 -10.97 -11.07
C THR A 134 -11.72 -11.78 -10.42
N GLY A 135 -11.51 -12.27 -9.20
CA GLY A 135 -12.46 -13.09 -8.46
C GLY A 135 -11.88 -13.63 -7.17
N ALA A 136 -12.66 -14.49 -6.50
CA ALA A 136 -12.19 -15.27 -5.36
C ALA A 136 -12.83 -16.66 -5.41
N GLU A 137 -12.02 -17.69 -5.20
CA GLU A 137 -12.48 -19.06 -5.01
C GLU A 137 -12.67 -19.32 -3.51
N THR A 138 -13.76 -19.99 -3.18
CA THR A 138 -14.05 -20.41 -1.81
C THR A 138 -14.00 -21.92 -1.73
N ASN A 139 -13.07 -22.46 -0.94
CA ASN A 139 -13.07 -23.87 -0.60
C ASN A 139 -13.49 -24.04 0.87
N LYS A 140 -14.42 -24.95 1.12
CA LYS A 140 -14.92 -25.26 2.46
C LYS A 140 -14.48 -26.67 2.81
N THR A 141 -13.50 -26.79 3.69
CA THR A 141 -13.03 -28.10 4.18
C THR A 141 -13.33 -28.19 5.68
N ASP A 142 -14.25 -29.10 6.02
CA ASP A 142 -14.77 -29.46 7.35
C ASP A 142 -15.23 -28.31 8.27
N SER A 143 -14.31 -27.42 8.67
CA SER A 143 -14.53 -26.27 9.55
C SER A 143 -13.79 -24.98 9.14
N SER A 144 -13.00 -25.02 8.07
CA SER A 144 -12.25 -23.87 7.55
C SER A 144 -12.78 -23.43 6.19
N LEU A 145 -13.12 -22.15 6.06
CA LEU A 145 -13.36 -21.51 4.77
C LEU A 145 -12.05 -20.87 4.33
N THR A 146 -11.43 -21.42 3.28
CA THR A 146 -10.27 -20.78 2.65
C THR A 146 -10.76 -19.98 1.45
N ILE A 147 -10.52 -18.66 1.48
CA ILE A 147 -10.76 -17.78 0.34
C ILE A 147 -9.44 -17.61 -0.40
N ARG A 148 -9.38 -18.07 -1.65
CA ARG A 148 -8.24 -17.90 -2.54
C ARG A 148 -8.57 -16.80 -3.54
N PRO A 149 -7.90 -15.63 -3.50
CA PRO A 149 -8.11 -14.60 -4.52
C PRO A 149 -7.60 -15.09 -5.87
N LEU A 150 -8.33 -14.76 -6.94
CA LEU A 150 -7.89 -14.98 -8.32
C LEU A 150 -7.18 -13.72 -8.82
N ALA A 151 -5.86 -13.78 -8.90
CA ALA A 151 -5.01 -12.63 -9.17
C ALA A 151 -4.20 -12.82 -10.46
N VAL A 152 -4.03 -11.73 -11.20
CA VAL A 152 -3.20 -11.65 -12.41
C VAL A 152 -2.26 -10.45 -12.31
N LEU A 153 -0.96 -10.70 -12.40
CA LEU A 153 0.08 -9.72 -12.64
C LEU A 153 0.21 -9.48 -14.15
N VAL A 154 -0.05 -8.24 -14.57
CA VAL A 154 0.11 -7.76 -15.94
C VAL A 154 1.40 -6.93 -16.01
N ILE A 155 2.28 -7.27 -16.94
CA ILE A 155 3.57 -6.61 -17.14
C ILE A 155 3.63 -6.11 -18.58
N GLU A 156 3.56 -4.80 -18.79
CA GLU A 156 3.91 -4.19 -20.07
C GLU A 156 5.43 -4.04 -20.14
N THR A 157 6.07 -4.69 -21.11
CA THR A 157 7.54 -4.68 -21.24
C THR A 157 8.06 -3.67 -22.27
N HIS A 158 7.16 -3.08 -23.06
CA HIS A 158 7.47 -2.26 -24.24
C HIS A 158 8.52 -2.88 -25.18
N THR A 159 8.62 -4.21 -25.17
CA THR A 159 9.63 -4.98 -25.89
C THR A 159 8.98 -6.24 -26.44
N SER A 160 9.53 -6.81 -27.52
CA SER A 160 8.93 -7.99 -28.15
C SER A 160 8.95 -9.22 -27.24
N GLN A 161 7.87 -10.01 -27.29
CA GLN A 161 7.76 -11.32 -26.65
C GLN A 161 8.99 -12.20 -26.88
N ARG A 162 9.54 -12.24 -28.11
CA ARG A 162 10.71 -13.07 -28.44
C ARG A 162 11.92 -12.79 -27.53
N ARG A 163 12.10 -11.56 -27.08
CA ARG A 163 13.21 -11.17 -26.20
C ARG A 163 12.85 -11.35 -24.73
N MET A 164 11.62 -11.05 -24.33
CA MET A 164 11.21 -11.01 -22.93
C MET A 164 10.72 -12.36 -22.38
N LYS A 165 10.07 -13.19 -23.22
CA LYS A 165 9.49 -14.48 -22.79
C LYS A 165 10.51 -15.40 -22.11
N PRO A 166 11.70 -15.68 -22.69
CA PRO A 166 12.67 -16.57 -22.05
C PRO A 166 13.18 -16.06 -20.69
N VAL A 167 13.28 -14.74 -20.55
CA VAL A 167 13.79 -14.09 -19.34
C VAL A 167 12.76 -14.14 -18.23
N LEU A 168 11.52 -13.77 -18.55
CA LEU A 168 10.40 -13.86 -17.60
C LEU A 168 10.12 -15.31 -17.22
N GLU A 169 10.10 -16.26 -18.16
CA GLU A 169 9.94 -17.69 -17.82
C GLU A 169 11.08 -18.19 -16.94
N GLY A 170 12.31 -17.72 -17.14
CA GLY A 170 13.45 -18.01 -16.26
C GLY A 170 13.23 -17.51 -14.82
N HIS A 171 12.81 -16.25 -14.65
CA HIS A 171 12.50 -15.68 -13.33
C HIS A 171 11.32 -16.37 -12.66
N LEU A 172 10.29 -16.71 -13.42
CA LEU A 172 9.14 -17.46 -12.92
C LEU A 172 9.53 -18.88 -12.51
N GLN A 173 10.37 -19.55 -13.29
CA GLN A 173 10.88 -20.88 -12.93
C GLN A 173 11.65 -20.83 -11.62
N GLU A 174 12.54 -19.84 -11.43
CA GLU A 174 13.29 -19.66 -10.18
C GLU A 174 12.36 -19.36 -8.99
N PHE A 175 11.38 -18.48 -9.18
CA PHE A 175 10.38 -18.15 -8.18
C PHE A 175 9.56 -19.39 -7.75
N VAL A 176 9.02 -20.12 -8.73
CA VAL A 176 8.18 -21.30 -8.51
C VAL A 176 9.01 -22.44 -7.91
N GLN A 177 10.29 -22.60 -8.27
CA GLN A 177 11.18 -23.58 -7.61
C GLN A 177 11.36 -23.30 -6.13
N ARG A 178 11.50 -22.02 -5.74
CA ARG A 178 11.58 -21.64 -4.32
C ARG A 178 10.28 -21.87 -3.57
N MET A 179 9.14 -21.58 -4.23
CA MET A 179 7.84 -21.63 -3.56
C MET A 179 7.19 -23.02 -3.54
N TYR A 180 7.35 -23.80 -4.62
CA TYR A 180 6.64 -25.08 -4.83
C TYR A 180 7.57 -26.30 -4.72
N ASP A 181 8.85 -26.09 -4.38
CA ASP A 181 9.94 -27.08 -4.30
C ASP A 181 10.25 -27.77 -5.65
N ARG A 182 9.34 -28.62 -6.14
CA ARG A 182 9.49 -29.38 -7.39
C ARG A 182 8.32 -29.15 -8.35
N PRO A 183 8.25 -27.96 -8.99
CA PRO A 183 7.17 -27.67 -9.91
C PRO A 183 7.32 -28.44 -11.22
N VAL A 184 6.19 -28.84 -11.80
CA VAL A 184 6.10 -29.40 -13.14
C VAL A 184 5.69 -28.29 -14.10
N LEU A 185 6.56 -27.99 -15.07
CA LEU A 185 6.28 -27.06 -16.15
C LEU A 185 5.58 -27.79 -17.31
N SER A 186 4.46 -27.26 -17.75
CA SER A 186 3.72 -27.68 -18.94
C SER A 186 3.56 -26.50 -19.89
N HIS A 187 3.70 -26.75 -21.20
CA HIS A 187 3.37 -25.80 -22.24
C HIS A 187 2.17 -26.31 -23.01
N LYS A 188 1.19 -25.44 -23.22
CA LYS A 188 -0.01 -25.74 -24.00
C LYS A 188 -0.45 -24.55 -24.82
N GLN A 189 -1.31 -24.80 -25.79
CA GLN A 189 -1.90 -23.76 -26.63
C GLN A 189 -3.41 -23.72 -26.38
N VAL A 190 -3.95 -22.56 -26.04
CA VAL A 190 -5.38 -22.32 -25.83
C VAL A 190 -5.79 -21.14 -26.68
N ASP A 191 -6.73 -21.30 -27.60
CA ASP A 191 -7.20 -20.24 -28.52
C ASP A 191 -6.05 -19.45 -29.20
N ASP A 192 -5.09 -20.20 -29.76
CA ASP A 192 -3.87 -19.68 -30.38
C ASP A 192 -2.97 -18.85 -29.46
N ILE A 193 -3.07 -19.07 -28.14
CA ILE A 193 -2.21 -18.45 -27.13
C ILE A 193 -1.29 -19.52 -26.56
N ASP A 194 0.02 -19.27 -26.61
CA ASP A 194 0.99 -20.07 -25.87
C ASP A 194 0.85 -19.79 -24.37
N VAL A 195 0.50 -20.82 -23.62
CA VAL A 195 0.36 -20.78 -22.16
C VAL A 195 1.43 -21.68 -21.54
N SER A 196 2.19 -21.10 -20.61
CA SER A 196 3.15 -21.79 -19.76
C SER A 196 2.54 -21.96 -18.38
N GLU A 197 2.57 -23.17 -17.83
CA GLU A 197 1.89 -23.52 -16.60
C GLU A 197 2.83 -24.28 -15.67
N TRP A 198 2.96 -23.80 -14.44
CA TRP A 198 3.69 -24.46 -13.36
C TRP A 198 2.70 -24.98 -12.33
N LEU A 199 2.74 -26.27 -12.06
CA LEU A 199 1.96 -26.89 -10.98
C LEU A 199 2.88 -27.41 -9.89
N SER A 200 2.48 -27.25 -8.63
CA SER A 200 3.13 -27.94 -7.51
C SER A 200 2.86 -29.44 -7.58
N ALA A 201 3.74 -30.24 -6.95
CA ALA A 201 3.65 -31.70 -6.96
C ALA A 201 2.36 -32.24 -6.32
N ASP A 202 1.79 -31.50 -5.37
CA ASP A 202 0.52 -31.81 -4.70
C ASP A 202 -0.72 -31.26 -5.44
N GLY A 203 -0.52 -30.52 -6.54
CA GLY A 203 -1.58 -29.87 -7.30
C GLY A 203 -2.28 -28.70 -6.59
N GLY A 204 -1.86 -28.34 -5.38
CA GLY A 204 -2.49 -27.27 -4.58
C GLY A 204 -2.17 -25.86 -5.10
N HIS A 205 -1.00 -25.70 -5.73
CA HIS A 205 -0.52 -24.43 -6.25
C HIS A 205 -0.30 -24.49 -7.75
N ARG A 206 -0.63 -23.37 -8.40
CA ARG A 206 -0.63 -23.23 -9.84
C ARG A 206 -0.20 -21.81 -10.17
N LEU A 207 0.72 -21.68 -11.12
CA LEU A 207 1.06 -20.43 -11.77
C LEU A 207 0.89 -20.59 -13.28
N VAL A 208 0.21 -19.64 -13.91
CA VAL A 208 -0.06 -19.63 -15.34
C VAL A 208 0.52 -18.34 -15.90
N ALA A 209 1.29 -18.43 -16.97
CA ALA A 209 1.80 -17.28 -17.70
C ALA A 209 1.49 -17.38 -19.19
N ALA A 210 1.13 -16.25 -19.78
CA ALA A 210 0.92 -16.13 -21.21
C ALA A 210 1.35 -14.74 -21.68
N PHE A 211 1.61 -14.63 -22.98
CA PHE A 211 2.09 -13.40 -23.61
C PHE A 211 1.13 -12.95 -24.71
N ALA A 212 0.91 -11.64 -24.78
CA ALA A 212 0.23 -10.98 -25.88
C ALA A 212 1.06 -9.74 -26.31
N ASP A 213 1.75 -9.85 -27.44
CA ASP A 213 2.66 -8.83 -27.99
C ASP A 213 3.83 -8.46 -27.07
N SER A 214 3.71 -7.35 -26.33
CA SER A 214 4.69 -6.84 -25.37
C SER A 214 4.23 -7.01 -23.93
N VAL A 215 3.05 -7.56 -23.71
CA VAL A 215 2.43 -7.74 -22.39
C VAL A 215 2.56 -9.19 -21.95
N ALA A 216 3.10 -9.40 -20.75
CA ALA A 216 3.05 -10.68 -20.06
C ALA A 216 1.91 -10.66 -19.05
N MET A 217 1.16 -11.76 -18.95
CA MET A 217 0.08 -11.92 -17.98
C MET A 217 0.34 -13.19 -17.19
N ILE A 218 0.48 -13.05 -15.88
CA ILE A 218 0.92 -14.10 -14.97
C ILE A 218 -0.10 -14.19 -13.84
N GLY A 219 -0.80 -15.30 -13.69
CA GLY A 219 -1.84 -15.44 -12.69
C GLY A 219 -1.84 -16.79 -12.00
N ASN A 220 -2.62 -16.91 -10.94
CA ASN A 220 -2.80 -18.17 -10.21
C ASN A 220 -3.96 -19.04 -10.74
N ASP A 221 -4.60 -18.60 -11.82
CA ASP A 221 -5.69 -19.27 -12.53
C ASP A 221 -5.63 -18.92 -14.03
N GLU A 222 -5.89 -19.91 -14.88
CA GLU A 222 -5.85 -19.77 -16.34
C GLU A 222 -7.01 -18.95 -16.88
N ALA A 223 -8.23 -19.15 -16.38
CA ALA A 223 -9.38 -18.39 -16.88
C ALA A 223 -9.18 -16.89 -16.63
N SER A 224 -8.60 -16.53 -15.49
CA SER A 224 -8.24 -15.17 -15.13
C SER A 224 -7.19 -14.56 -16.07
N VAL A 225 -6.14 -15.32 -16.42
CA VAL A 225 -5.12 -14.89 -17.40
C VAL A 225 -5.74 -14.73 -18.79
N LEU A 226 -6.52 -15.70 -19.25
CA LEU A 226 -7.16 -15.66 -20.57
C LEU A 226 -8.15 -14.49 -20.70
N ARG A 227 -8.91 -14.16 -19.64
CA ARG A 227 -9.78 -12.96 -19.63
C ARG A 227 -8.99 -11.68 -19.89
N CYS A 228 -7.83 -11.51 -19.27
CA CYS A 228 -6.99 -10.33 -19.52
C CYS A 228 -6.47 -10.31 -20.97
N ILE A 229 -6.15 -11.47 -21.55
CA ILE A 229 -5.75 -11.59 -22.95
C ILE A 229 -6.89 -11.25 -23.90
N ASP A 230 -8.11 -11.71 -23.61
CA ASP A 230 -9.29 -11.40 -24.40
C ASP A 230 -9.60 -9.91 -24.42
N VAL A 231 -9.44 -9.22 -23.28
CA VAL A 231 -9.51 -7.75 -23.21
C VAL A 231 -8.46 -7.11 -24.11
N ARG A 232 -7.19 -7.54 -24.01
CA ARG A 232 -6.10 -7.05 -24.87
C ARG A 232 -6.38 -7.26 -26.36
N ARG A 233 -7.02 -8.37 -26.72
CA ARG A 233 -7.46 -8.70 -28.09
C ARG A 233 -8.74 -7.98 -28.52
N GLY A 234 -9.37 -7.18 -27.65
CA GLY A 234 -10.60 -6.45 -27.92
C GLY A 234 -11.86 -7.32 -27.94
N LYS A 235 -11.79 -8.54 -27.41
CA LYS A 235 -12.93 -9.47 -27.31
C LYS A 235 -13.80 -9.25 -26.07
N SER A 236 -13.30 -8.51 -25.08
CA SER A 236 -14.00 -8.21 -23.82
C SER A 236 -13.81 -6.76 -23.41
N PRO A 237 -14.78 -6.17 -22.69
CA PRO A 237 -14.68 -4.78 -22.22
C PRO A 237 -13.53 -4.60 -21.22
N SER A 238 -12.82 -3.48 -21.36
CA SER A 238 -11.70 -3.13 -20.49
C SER A 238 -12.12 -2.20 -19.35
N LEU A 239 -11.33 -2.21 -18.28
CA LEU A 239 -11.47 -1.30 -17.15
C LEU A 239 -11.24 0.18 -17.56
N ALA A 240 -10.51 0.44 -18.65
CA ALA A 240 -10.31 1.79 -19.19
C ALA A 240 -11.63 2.50 -19.54
N GLY A 241 -12.70 1.74 -19.83
CA GLY A 241 -14.04 2.27 -20.08
C GLY A 241 -14.80 2.71 -18.81
N ASN A 242 -14.26 2.45 -17.61
CA ASN A 242 -14.95 2.72 -16.35
C ASN A 242 -14.87 4.21 -15.96
N GLU A 243 -16.01 4.90 -15.98
CA GLU A 243 -16.10 6.33 -15.64
C GLU A 243 -15.80 6.62 -14.16
N GLN A 244 -16.14 5.70 -13.25
CA GLN A 244 -15.83 5.84 -11.83
C GLN A 244 -14.30 5.83 -11.61
N LEU A 245 -13.59 4.92 -12.29
CA LEU A 245 -12.13 4.89 -12.26
C LEU A 245 -11.56 6.21 -12.74
N LYS A 246 -12.02 6.75 -13.89
CA LYS A 246 -11.53 8.03 -14.42
C LYS A 246 -11.74 9.17 -13.43
N SER A 247 -12.92 9.24 -12.82
CA SER A 247 -13.26 10.25 -11.81
C SER A 247 -12.36 10.15 -10.58
N LEU A 248 -12.23 8.96 -9.98
CA LEU A 248 -11.41 8.76 -8.79
C LEU A 248 -9.92 8.95 -9.08
N ARG A 249 -9.44 8.47 -10.23
CA ARG A 249 -8.07 8.64 -10.69
C ARG A 249 -7.70 10.12 -10.87
N ALA A 250 -8.64 10.95 -11.32
CA ALA A 250 -8.48 12.40 -11.42
C ALA A 250 -8.49 13.09 -10.04
N GLN A 251 -9.39 12.68 -9.14
CA GLN A 251 -9.46 13.21 -7.77
C GLN A 251 -8.22 12.86 -6.94
N ALA A 252 -7.68 11.65 -7.12
CA ALA A 252 -6.54 11.15 -6.35
C ALA A 252 -5.17 11.67 -6.83
N GLY A 253 -5.11 12.49 -7.89
CA GLY A 253 -3.85 13.06 -8.38
C GLY A 253 -2.85 12.02 -8.93
N SER A 254 -3.35 10.89 -9.41
CA SER A 254 -2.56 9.68 -9.75
C SER A 254 -1.39 9.85 -10.73
N ARG A 255 -1.35 10.89 -11.57
CA ARG A 255 -0.32 11.02 -12.63
C ARG A 255 1.12 11.09 -12.11
N ASP A 256 1.28 11.56 -10.87
CA ASP A 256 2.59 11.66 -10.21
C ASP A 256 2.75 10.61 -9.09
N SER A 257 1.79 9.70 -8.94
CA SER A 257 1.83 8.64 -7.93
C SER A 257 2.82 7.53 -8.31
N SER A 258 3.46 6.93 -7.30
CA SER A 258 4.28 5.72 -7.50
C SER A 258 3.41 4.48 -7.62
N VAL A 259 2.27 4.46 -6.93
CA VAL A 259 1.28 3.39 -6.95
C VAL A 259 -0.11 4.00 -7.02
N PHE A 260 -0.99 3.41 -7.83
CA PHE A 260 -2.42 3.71 -7.83
C PHE A 260 -3.21 2.42 -7.64
N GLY A 261 -4.20 2.43 -6.75
CA GLY A 261 -5.14 1.35 -6.49
C GLY A 261 -6.57 1.80 -6.70
N PHE A 262 -7.42 0.89 -7.17
CA PHE A 262 -8.83 1.10 -7.40
C PHE A 262 -9.64 -0.16 -7.08
N ILE A 263 -10.74 0.02 -6.37
CA ILE A 263 -11.71 -1.01 -6.05
C ILE A 263 -13.08 -0.49 -6.47
N PRO A 264 -13.69 -1.03 -7.55
CA PRO A 264 -15.03 -0.65 -7.97
C PRO A 264 -16.07 -1.14 -6.94
N LYS A 265 -17.31 -0.63 -7.06
CA LYS A 265 -18.44 -1.06 -6.22
C LYS A 265 -18.56 -2.58 -6.06
N ALA A 266 -18.38 -3.31 -7.16
CA ALA A 266 -18.45 -4.78 -7.18
C ALA A 266 -17.39 -5.45 -6.27
N GLY A 267 -16.25 -4.81 -6.06
CA GLY A 267 -15.16 -5.28 -5.20
C GLY A 267 -15.31 -4.97 -3.72
N ILE A 268 -16.18 -4.02 -3.35
CA ILE A 268 -16.33 -3.55 -1.97
C ILE A 268 -16.81 -4.66 -1.03
N LYS A 269 -17.90 -5.35 -1.37
CA LYS A 269 -18.43 -6.42 -0.51
C LYS A 269 -17.41 -7.55 -0.29
N PRO A 270 -16.78 -8.13 -1.35
CA PRO A 270 -15.71 -9.11 -1.18
C PRO A 270 -14.55 -8.61 -0.30
N LEU A 271 -14.14 -7.36 -0.47
CA LEU A 271 -13.09 -6.74 0.35
C LEU A 271 -13.48 -6.70 1.84
N LEU A 272 -14.69 -6.22 2.15
CA LEU A 272 -15.18 -6.16 3.53
C LEU A 272 -15.29 -7.55 4.16
N GLN A 273 -15.73 -8.55 3.40
CA GLN A 273 -15.77 -9.94 3.87
C GLN A 273 -14.37 -10.47 4.19
N ALA A 274 -13.43 -10.29 3.25
CA ALA A 274 -12.03 -10.70 3.44
C ALA A 274 -11.40 -10.00 4.65
N TRP A 275 -11.70 -8.72 4.83
CA TRP A 275 -11.23 -7.94 5.98
C TRP A 275 -11.73 -8.54 7.29
N ILE A 276 -13.03 -8.81 7.43
CA ILE A 276 -13.57 -9.44 8.66
C ILE A 276 -12.95 -10.81 8.89
N LEU A 277 -12.88 -11.66 7.87
CA LEU A 277 -12.30 -13.00 8.00
C LEU A 277 -10.84 -12.97 8.44
N SER A 278 -10.07 -11.98 7.96
CA SER A 278 -8.67 -11.81 8.37
C SER A 278 -8.48 -11.37 9.82
N HIS A 279 -9.53 -10.83 10.47
CA HIS A 279 -9.48 -10.38 11.89
C HIS A 279 -10.32 -11.26 12.83
N ALA A 280 -11.31 -11.99 12.32
CA ALA A 280 -12.19 -12.85 13.11
C ALA A 280 -11.50 -14.17 13.55
N GLY A 281 -10.35 -14.49 12.97
CA GLY A 281 -9.61 -15.72 13.27
C GLY A 281 -10.45 -16.98 13.01
N SER A 282 -10.25 -18.02 13.81
CA SER A 282 -10.97 -19.31 13.68
C SER A 282 -12.35 -19.33 14.34
N ALA A 283 -13.02 -18.18 14.50
CA ALA A 283 -14.34 -18.13 15.11
C ALA A 283 -15.37 -18.92 14.25
N PRO A 284 -16.21 -19.79 14.85
CA PRO A 284 -17.11 -20.67 14.11
C PRO A 284 -18.13 -19.91 13.24
N ASP A 285 -18.52 -18.70 13.65
CA ASP A 285 -19.48 -17.84 12.94
C ASP A 285 -18.82 -16.74 12.08
N ALA A 286 -17.49 -16.75 11.92
CA ALA A 286 -16.75 -15.69 11.23
C ALA A 286 -17.27 -15.40 9.82
N THR A 287 -17.67 -16.43 9.09
CA THR A 287 -18.19 -16.33 7.72
C THR A 287 -19.56 -15.65 7.67
N THR A 288 -20.45 -16.01 8.60
CA THR A 288 -21.77 -15.38 8.75
C THR A 288 -21.61 -13.91 9.15
N ILE A 289 -20.73 -13.61 10.11
CA ILE A 289 -20.44 -12.23 10.55
C ILE A 289 -19.84 -11.42 9.40
N ALA A 290 -18.87 -11.96 8.66
CA ALA A 290 -18.25 -11.30 7.52
C ALA A 290 -19.27 -10.95 6.43
N ARG A 291 -20.16 -11.89 6.11
CA ARG A 291 -21.24 -11.66 5.14
C ARG A 291 -22.19 -10.57 5.60
N LEU A 292 -22.70 -10.67 6.84
CA LEU A 292 -23.60 -9.67 7.41
C LEU A 292 -22.95 -8.28 7.44
N PHE A 293 -21.69 -8.19 7.86
CA PHE A 293 -20.94 -6.94 7.87
C PHE A 293 -20.85 -6.33 6.46
N ALA A 294 -20.47 -7.14 5.46
CA ALA A 294 -20.38 -6.65 4.09
C ALA A 294 -21.74 -6.30 3.48
N ASP A 295 -22.81 -7.00 3.83
CA ASP A 295 -24.17 -6.66 3.36
C ASP A 295 -24.71 -5.39 4.03
N VAL A 296 -24.33 -5.14 5.28
CA VAL A 296 -24.69 -3.93 6.04
C VAL A 296 -23.94 -2.69 5.52
N PHE A 297 -22.63 -2.78 5.29
CA PHE A 297 -21.81 -1.61 4.93
C PHE A 297 -21.49 -1.48 3.43
N GLY A 298 -21.57 -2.57 2.66
CA GLY A 298 -21.16 -2.56 1.25
C GLY A 298 -22.00 -1.66 0.35
N ASN A 299 -23.23 -1.34 0.75
CA ASN A 299 -24.11 -0.43 0.01
C ASN A 299 -23.87 1.06 0.30
N ILE A 300 -23.05 1.37 1.31
CA ILE A 300 -22.69 2.74 1.73
C ILE A 300 -21.52 3.27 0.89
N ILE A 301 -20.72 2.37 0.32
CA ILE A 301 -19.50 2.68 -0.41
C ILE A 301 -19.71 2.36 -1.89
N ASP A 302 -19.51 3.35 -2.74
CA ASP A 302 -19.58 3.17 -4.19
C ASP A 302 -18.25 2.74 -4.79
N GLY A 303 -17.13 3.06 -4.16
CA GLY A 303 -15.80 2.66 -4.63
C GLY A 303 -14.69 3.19 -3.75
N LEU A 304 -13.49 2.67 -3.95
CA LEU A 304 -12.28 3.08 -3.25
C LEU A 304 -11.17 3.33 -4.26
N SER A 305 -10.39 4.39 -4.03
CA SER A 305 -9.10 4.58 -4.68
C SER A 305 -8.02 4.88 -3.67
N TRP A 306 -6.79 4.53 -4.01
CA TRP A 306 -5.62 4.73 -3.18
C TRP A 306 -4.47 5.19 -4.07
N THR A 307 -3.70 6.18 -3.64
CA THR A 307 -2.42 6.54 -4.24
C THR A 307 -1.34 6.48 -3.19
N SER A 308 -0.12 6.11 -3.60
CA SER A 308 1.06 6.14 -2.75
C SER A 308 2.19 6.89 -3.45
N THR A 309 2.83 7.79 -2.72
CA THR A 309 3.98 8.59 -3.18
C THR A 309 5.06 8.60 -2.11
N PHE A 310 6.31 8.81 -2.52
CA PHE A 310 7.42 9.04 -1.58
C PHE A 310 7.81 10.52 -1.63
N THR A 311 7.51 11.24 -0.55
CA THR A 311 7.74 12.68 -0.40
C THR A 311 8.51 12.93 0.90
N ASP A 312 9.53 13.78 0.85
CA ASP A 312 10.34 14.16 2.04
C ASP A 312 10.87 12.99 2.88
N GLY A 313 11.16 11.86 2.24
CA GLY A 313 11.71 10.67 2.92
C GLY A 313 10.67 9.82 3.66
N VAL A 314 9.38 10.06 3.47
CA VAL A 314 8.28 9.21 3.97
C VAL A 314 7.38 8.76 2.82
N ALA A 315 6.61 7.70 3.04
CA ALA A 315 5.54 7.30 2.15
C ALA A 315 4.25 8.05 2.54
N GLU A 316 3.66 8.74 1.58
CA GLU A 316 2.39 9.45 1.69
C GLU A 316 1.33 8.72 0.87
N ASP A 317 0.33 8.19 1.58
CA ASP A 317 -0.81 7.50 1.01
C ASP A 317 -2.05 8.40 1.07
N HIS A 318 -2.77 8.50 -0.04
CA HIS A 318 -4.09 9.12 -0.09
C HIS A 318 -5.14 8.10 -0.49
N CYS A 319 -6.10 7.87 0.38
CA CYS A 319 -7.24 6.99 0.16
C CYS A 319 -8.52 7.81 0.04
N PHE A 320 -9.30 7.50 -0.98
CA PHE A 320 -10.57 8.14 -1.26
C PHE A 320 -11.65 7.06 -1.26
N LEU A 321 -12.58 7.17 -0.33
CA LEU A 321 -13.75 6.32 -0.25
C LEU A 321 -14.94 7.10 -0.80
N SER A 322 -15.39 6.74 -2.00
CA SER A 322 -16.61 7.30 -2.60
C SER A 322 -17.80 6.74 -1.85
N LEU A 323 -18.62 7.62 -1.30
CA LEU A 323 -19.85 7.24 -0.59
C LEU A 323 -21.05 7.31 -1.55
N SER A 324 -22.05 6.47 -1.31
CA SER A 324 -23.31 6.55 -2.05
C SER A 324 -23.98 7.91 -1.85
N GLU A 325 -24.81 8.30 -2.81
CA GLU A 325 -25.47 9.61 -2.85
C GLU A 325 -26.19 9.95 -1.52
N GLY A 326 -26.00 11.18 -1.03
CA GLY A 326 -26.64 11.68 0.18
C GLY A 326 -26.00 11.27 1.52
N ILE A 327 -25.18 10.21 1.55
CA ILE A 327 -24.57 9.69 2.78
C ILE A 327 -23.61 10.71 3.41
N ALA A 328 -22.67 11.23 2.61
CA ALA A 328 -21.67 12.19 3.08
C ALA A 328 -22.31 13.46 3.64
N SER A 329 -23.36 13.98 2.97
CA SER A 329 -24.10 15.17 3.43
C SER A 329 -24.82 14.92 4.75
N GLN A 330 -25.39 13.72 4.95
CA GLN A 330 -26.08 13.38 6.18
C GLN A 330 -25.09 13.29 7.36
N LEU A 331 -23.96 12.58 7.18
CA LEU A 331 -22.95 12.47 8.23
C LEU A 331 -22.29 13.81 8.56
N ARG A 332 -22.03 14.65 7.56
CA ARG A 332 -21.32 15.93 7.73
C ARG A 332 -21.98 16.84 8.76
N ALA A 333 -23.31 16.82 8.89
CA ALA A 333 -24.05 17.69 9.79
C ALA A 333 -23.59 17.56 11.26
N ASN A 334 -23.20 16.35 11.68
CA ASN A 334 -22.77 16.06 13.05
C ASN A 334 -21.30 15.59 13.12
N ALA A 335 -20.71 15.16 12.01
CA ALA A 335 -19.33 14.69 11.97
C ALA A 335 -18.30 15.82 11.93
N VAL A 336 -18.54 16.87 11.14
CA VAL A 336 -17.54 17.92 10.90
C VAL A 336 -17.56 18.93 12.03
N PRO A 337 -16.45 19.08 12.79
CA PRO A 337 -16.43 19.96 13.95
C PRO A 337 -16.35 21.43 13.57
N ASP A 338 -16.84 22.28 14.48
CA ASP A 338 -16.77 23.74 14.33
C ASP A 338 -15.39 24.29 14.76
N ASP A 339 -14.75 23.62 15.73
CA ASP A 339 -13.38 23.88 16.17
C ASP A 339 -12.39 22.95 15.44
N ARG A 340 -11.24 23.49 15.04
CA ARG A 340 -10.20 22.78 14.27
C ARG A 340 -9.01 22.33 15.12
N THR A 341 -9.07 22.50 16.44
CA THR A 341 -7.97 22.10 17.34
C THR A 341 -8.07 20.67 17.86
N ILE A 342 -7.74 19.68 17.03
CA ILE A 342 -7.70 18.26 17.45
C ILE A 342 -6.43 17.88 18.24
N LEU A 343 -5.37 18.71 18.18
CA LEU A 343 -4.02 18.38 18.65
C LEU A 343 -3.69 18.85 20.08
N ASN A 344 -4.60 19.56 20.75
CA ASN A 344 -4.24 20.33 21.95
C ASN A 344 -4.29 19.53 23.27
N ASN A 345 -4.69 18.25 23.27
CA ASN A 345 -5.02 17.57 24.53
C ASN A 345 -4.60 16.09 24.67
N LEU A 346 -3.35 15.76 24.32
CA LEU A 346 -2.78 14.41 24.56
C LEU A 346 -2.27 14.24 26.01
N SER A 347 -2.98 14.80 26.99
CA SER A 347 -2.50 14.92 28.37
C SER A 347 -2.51 13.61 29.14
N PHE A 348 -3.29 12.62 28.69
CA PHE A 348 -3.40 11.29 29.30
C PHE A 348 -2.63 10.21 28.52
N VAL A 349 -1.89 10.58 27.48
CA VAL A 349 -1.21 9.62 26.60
C VAL A 349 0.19 9.35 27.17
N PRO A 350 0.50 8.11 27.61
CA PRO A 350 1.84 7.75 28.04
C PRO A 350 2.87 7.88 26.90
N ARG A 351 4.15 8.04 27.23
CA ARG A 351 5.25 8.14 26.24
C ARG A 351 5.39 6.87 25.40
N ASP A 352 5.31 5.72 26.05
CA ASP A 352 5.43 4.41 25.42
C ASP A 352 4.06 3.92 24.96
N VAL A 353 3.50 4.59 23.95
CA VAL A 353 2.22 4.21 23.34
C VAL A 353 2.44 3.70 21.92
N TYR A 354 1.79 2.59 21.57
CA TYR A 354 1.76 2.09 20.21
C TYR A 354 0.93 2.98 19.29
N SER A 355 -0.26 3.40 19.71
CA SER A 355 -1.08 4.32 18.90
C SER A 355 -2.01 5.17 19.73
N VAL A 356 -2.24 6.40 19.29
CA VAL A 356 -3.30 7.27 19.79
C VAL A 356 -4.14 7.80 18.63
N SER A 357 -5.46 7.67 18.72
CA SER A 357 -6.39 8.28 17.77
C SER A 357 -7.26 9.31 18.49
N ALA A 358 -7.26 10.55 18.04
CA ALA A 358 -8.20 11.58 18.45
C ALA A 358 -9.32 11.68 17.41
N TYR A 359 -10.56 11.75 17.87
CA TYR A 359 -11.76 11.94 17.07
C TYR A 359 -12.47 13.19 17.54
N GLN A 360 -12.86 14.02 16.57
CA GLN A 360 -13.56 15.26 16.82
C GLN A 360 -14.87 15.27 16.05
N PHE A 361 -15.97 15.37 16.78
CA PHE A 361 -17.31 15.50 16.21
C PHE A 361 -17.92 16.85 16.59
N ARG A 362 -18.90 17.33 15.82
CA ARG A 362 -19.74 18.45 16.27
C ARG A 362 -20.68 17.99 17.38
N ASP A 363 -21.31 16.84 17.16
CA ASP A 363 -22.25 16.22 18.10
C ASP A 363 -22.11 14.70 18.03
N THR A 364 -21.58 14.09 19.10
CA THR A 364 -21.36 12.64 19.19
C THR A 364 -22.67 11.85 19.18
N GLU A 365 -23.71 12.34 19.87
CA GLU A 365 -25.03 11.69 19.87
C GLU A 365 -25.68 11.82 18.49
N GLY A 366 -25.66 13.02 17.91
CA GLY A 366 -26.15 13.30 16.57
C GLY A 366 -25.49 12.43 15.51
N PHE A 367 -24.16 12.33 15.53
CA PHE A 367 -23.39 11.50 14.60
C PHE A 367 -23.75 10.02 14.74
N TRP A 368 -23.82 9.50 15.97
CA TRP A 368 -24.20 8.11 16.23
C TRP A 368 -25.60 7.80 15.71
N ARG A 369 -26.57 8.70 15.94
CA ARG A 369 -27.94 8.57 15.44
C ARG A 369 -27.98 8.56 13.91
N ASP A 370 -27.27 9.47 13.26
CA ASP A 370 -27.24 9.56 11.80
C ASP A 370 -26.59 8.32 11.18
N LEU A 371 -25.50 7.82 11.77
CA LEU A 371 -24.85 6.59 11.35
C LEU A 371 -25.81 5.39 11.44
N ASN A 372 -26.52 5.24 12.56
CA ASN A 372 -27.53 4.17 12.71
C ASN A 372 -28.63 4.27 11.64
N ALA A 373 -29.17 5.48 11.40
CA ALA A 373 -30.20 5.69 10.40
C ALA A 373 -29.71 5.38 8.97
N LEU A 374 -28.48 5.78 8.64
CA LEU A 374 -27.85 5.51 7.35
C LEU A 374 -27.65 4.01 7.11
N VAL A 375 -27.05 3.32 8.08
CA VAL A 375 -26.79 1.89 7.98
C VAL A 375 -28.10 1.12 7.88
N SER A 376 -29.12 1.46 8.67
CA SER A 376 -30.43 0.82 8.58
C SER A 376 -31.18 1.10 7.27
N SER A 377 -31.00 2.27 6.65
CA SER A 377 -31.67 2.63 5.40
C SER A 377 -31.02 2.03 4.15
N HIS A 378 -29.72 1.73 4.20
CA HIS A 378 -28.96 1.17 3.07
C HIS A 378 -28.76 -0.35 3.17
N ALA A 379 -29.13 -0.95 4.29
CA ALA A 379 -29.09 -2.39 4.47
C ALA A 379 -30.36 -3.06 3.91
N ASP A 380 -30.19 -4.22 3.26
CA ASP A 380 -31.33 -5.07 2.85
C ASP A 380 -32.16 -5.51 4.08
N VAL A 381 -33.41 -5.93 3.90
CA VAL A 381 -34.35 -6.25 5.01
C VAL A 381 -33.72 -7.11 6.12
N VAL A 382 -32.97 -8.16 5.74
CA VAL A 382 -32.28 -9.03 6.71
C VAL A 382 -31.09 -8.35 7.37
N ALA A 383 -30.30 -7.60 6.59
CA ALA A 383 -29.15 -6.85 7.09
C ALA A 383 -29.58 -5.69 8.01
N ALA A 384 -30.72 -5.06 7.76
CA ALA A 384 -31.27 -3.99 8.59
C ALA A 384 -31.61 -4.46 10.02
N ILE A 385 -32.04 -5.71 10.18
CA ILE A 385 -32.27 -6.33 11.49
C ILE A 385 -30.95 -6.52 12.26
N ALA A 386 -29.87 -6.89 11.54
CA ALA A 386 -28.55 -7.11 12.11
C ALA A 386 -27.72 -5.83 12.30
N ALA A 387 -28.07 -4.74 11.60
CA ALA A 387 -27.32 -3.49 11.56
C ALA A 387 -27.06 -2.91 12.95
N ARG A 388 -28.11 -2.74 13.77
CA ARG A 388 -27.97 -2.11 15.10
C ARG A 388 -27.16 -2.96 16.09
N PRO A 389 -27.40 -4.28 16.25
CA PRO A 389 -26.52 -5.13 17.04
C PRO A 389 -25.05 -5.11 16.58
N LEU A 390 -24.84 -5.06 15.26
CA LEU A 390 -23.51 -5.01 14.68
C LEU A 390 -22.82 -3.67 14.95
N LEU A 391 -23.51 -2.54 14.79
CA LEU A 391 -22.97 -1.22 15.14
C LEU A 391 -22.63 -1.14 16.63
N ARG A 392 -23.49 -1.69 17.50
CA ARG A 392 -23.19 -1.77 18.94
C ARG A 392 -21.95 -2.60 19.25
N SER A 393 -21.68 -3.65 18.46
CA SER A 393 -20.51 -4.51 18.69
C SER A 393 -19.18 -3.77 18.43
N LEU A 394 -19.17 -2.70 17.63
CA LEU A 394 -17.99 -1.88 17.37
C LEU A 394 -17.46 -1.15 18.62
N PHE A 395 -18.32 -0.95 19.63
CA PHE A 395 -17.99 -0.26 20.88
C PHE A 395 -17.50 -1.21 21.99
N LYS A 396 -17.79 -2.51 21.87
CA LYS A 396 -17.39 -3.53 22.86
C LYS A 396 -15.87 -3.62 23.09
N PRO A 397 -15.00 -3.49 22.07
CA PRO A 397 -13.55 -3.46 22.29
C PRO A 397 -13.08 -2.32 23.20
N TYR A 398 -13.88 -1.26 23.34
CA TYR A 398 -13.62 -0.10 24.21
C TYR A 398 -14.34 -0.20 25.57
N GLY A 399 -14.98 -1.33 25.87
CA GLY A 399 -15.68 -1.55 27.15
C GLY A 399 -17.02 -0.85 27.26
N ILE A 400 -17.59 -0.43 26.13
CA ILE A 400 -18.89 0.22 26.07
C ILE A 400 -19.92 -0.80 25.57
N ASP A 401 -20.76 -1.27 26.49
CA ASP A 401 -21.79 -2.27 26.21
C ASP A 401 -23.11 -1.63 25.71
N ASP A 402 -23.41 -0.40 26.15
CA ASP A 402 -24.55 0.41 25.68
C ASP A 402 -24.10 1.75 25.06
N PRO A 403 -23.81 1.78 23.75
CA PRO A 403 -23.39 2.99 23.05
C PRO A 403 -24.44 4.11 23.09
N ASP A 404 -25.74 3.77 23.09
CA ASP A 404 -26.82 4.76 23.05
C ASP A 404 -26.83 5.61 24.34
N SER A 405 -26.55 4.99 25.49
CA SER A 405 -26.38 5.70 26.77
C SER A 405 -25.03 6.42 26.84
N PHE A 406 -23.97 5.82 26.31
CA PHE A 406 -22.62 6.39 26.33
C PHE A 406 -22.55 7.72 25.55
N VAL A 407 -23.02 7.76 24.30
CA VAL A 407 -22.88 8.95 23.44
C VAL A 407 -23.68 10.16 23.94
N ARG A 408 -24.73 9.95 24.75
CA ARG A 408 -25.49 11.02 25.42
C ARG A 408 -24.73 11.67 26.58
N ALA A 409 -23.79 10.93 27.15
CA ALA A 409 -23.06 11.32 28.35
C ALA A 409 -21.59 11.71 28.05
N ALA A 410 -21.09 11.31 26.89
CA ALA A 410 -19.78 11.63 26.34
C ALA A 410 -19.80 12.95 25.54
N GLY A 411 -18.71 13.70 25.58
CA GLY A 411 -18.58 14.93 24.80
C GLY A 411 -18.12 14.71 23.34
N PRO A 412 -17.89 15.81 22.60
CA PRO A 412 -17.51 15.79 21.18
C PRO A 412 -16.09 15.28 20.91
N HIS A 413 -15.21 15.32 21.92
CA HIS A 413 -13.84 14.82 21.82
C HIS A 413 -13.79 13.37 22.35
N LEU A 414 -13.34 12.45 21.50
CA LEU A 414 -13.03 11.07 21.88
C LEU A 414 -11.56 10.79 21.55
N GLU A 415 -10.88 10.05 22.41
CA GLU A 415 -9.52 9.57 22.16
C GLU A 415 -9.43 8.08 22.46
N THR A 416 -8.70 7.34 21.63
CA THR A 416 -8.36 5.95 21.90
C THR A 416 -6.85 5.81 22.03
N ILE A 417 -6.40 5.25 23.15
CA ILE A 417 -4.98 5.09 23.49
C ILE A 417 -4.69 3.60 23.56
N ARG A 418 -3.76 3.13 22.74
CA ARG A 418 -3.36 1.73 22.69
C ARG A 418 -1.89 1.59 23.06
N GLN A 419 -1.60 0.89 24.15
CA GLN A 419 -0.22 0.73 24.62
C GLN A 419 0.57 -0.24 23.75
N ASP A 420 -0.04 -1.36 23.37
CA ASP A 420 0.58 -2.37 22.49
C ASP A 420 -0.30 -2.69 21.28
N GLU A 421 0.31 -3.09 20.17
CA GLU A 421 -0.33 -3.41 18.87
C GLU A 421 -1.63 -4.24 18.99
N ASN A 422 -1.61 -5.28 19.83
CA ASN A 422 -2.71 -6.23 20.03
C ASN A 422 -3.48 -6.05 21.35
N SER A 423 -3.28 -4.94 22.06
CA SER A 423 -3.97 -4.65 23.32
C SER A 423 -5.31 -3.91 23.11
N PRO A 424 -6.31 -4.11 23.98
CA PRO A 424 -7.49 -3.25 24.02
C PRO A 424 -7.09 -1.80 24.32
N SER A 425 -7.79 -0.86 23.69
CA SER A 425 -7.50 0.57 23.85
C SER A 425 -8.21 1.14 25.07
N VAL A 426 -7.60 2.14 25.71
CA VAL A 426 -8.28 3.03 26.66
C VAL A 426 -9.04 4.06 25.86
N LEU A 427 -10.34 4.16 26.09
CA LEU A 427 -11.18 5.23 25.55
C LEU A 427 -11.21 6.39 26.54
N VAL A 428 -10.95 7.59 26.05
CA VAL A 428 -10.99 8.84 26.81
C VAL A 428 -12.01 9.77 26.16
N THR A 429 -12.84 10.45 26.96
CA THR A 429 -13.80 11.44 26.47
C THR A 429 -14.04 12.56 27.48
N ASP A 430 -14.52 13.71 27.00
CA ASP A 430 -15.08 14.73 27.88
C ASP A 430 -16.32 14.20 28.62
N THR A 431 -16.43 14.58 29.89
CA THR A 431 -17.54 14.17 30.75
C THR A 431 -18.67 15.20 30.68
N LEU A 432 -19.75 14.91 29.93
CA LEU A 432 -20.97 15.72 29.96
C LEU A 432 -21.91 15.30 31.09
N ASP A 433 -22.07 13.98 31.28
CA ASP A 433 -22.85 13.41 32.39
C ASP A 433 -22.07 12.27 33.07
N ARG A 434 -21.45 12.60 34.21
CA ARG A 434 -20.71 11.63 35.04
C ARG A 434 -21.55 10.42 35.44
N ARG A 435 -22.84 10.62 35.77
CA ARG A 435 -23.72 9.52 36.20
C ARG A 435 -24.11 8.65 35.01
N GLY A 436 -24.36 9.27 33.86
CA GLY A 436 -24.59 8.58 32.59
C GLY A 436 -23.42 7.68 32.20
N LEU A 437 -22.18 8.19 32.25
CA LEU A 437 -20.97 7.42 31.94
C LEU A 437 -20.73 6.27 32.92
N LEU A 438 -20.90 6.50 34.22
CA LEU A 438 -20.82 5.43 35.23
C LEU A 438 -21.83 4.32 34.94
N ARG A 439 -23.09 4.68 34.64
CA ARG A 439 -24.15 3.72 34.29
C ARG A 439 -23.81 2.94 33.02
N ALA A 440 -23.31 3.62 31.98
CA ALA A 440 -22.91 2.98 30.71
C ALA A 440 -21.74 2.00 30.89
N SER A 441 -20.89 2.20 31.90
CA SER A 441 -19.77 1.31 32.25
C SER A 441 -20.09 0.22 33.28
N GLN A 442 -21.30 0.25 33.86
CA GLN A 442 -21.62 -0.52 35.07
C GLN A 442 -21.64 -2.03 34.83
N GLU A 443 -22.07 -2.48 33.65
CA GLU A 443 -22.02 -3.90 33.26
C GLU A 443 -20.59 -4.44 33.27
N ARG A 444 -19.62 -3.58 32.91
CA ARG A 444 -18.20 -3.95 32.86
C ARG A 444 -17.52 -3.90 34.22
N ILE A 445 -17.79 -2.86 35.00
CA ILE A 445 -17.15 -2.67 36.32
C ILE A 445 -17.74 -3.64 37.35
N GLY A 446 -19.04 -3.89 37.29
CA GLY A 446 -19.76 -4.76 38.22
C GLY A 446 -20.05 -4.10 39.58
N PRO A 447 -20.85 -4.76 40.44
CA PRO A 447 -21.36 -4.18 41.68
C PRO A 447 -20.32 -4.11 42.83
N ALA A 448 -19.24 -4.88 42.75
CA ALA A 448 -18.20 -4.97 43.77
C ALA A 448 -16.88 -4.32 43.28
N ALA A 449 -16.96 -3.06 42.87
CA ALA A 449 -15.81 -2.33 42.36
C ALA A 449 -14.79 -2.01 43.47
N LYS A 450 -13.51 -2.06 43.11
CA LYS A 450 -12.41 -1.59 43.96
C LYS A 450 -12.10 -0.13 43.63
N HIS A 451 -11.93 0.68 44.66
CA HIS A 451 -11.58 2.08 44.51
C HIS A 451 -10.11 2.27 44.93
N GLU A 452 -9.34 2.93 44.08
CA GLU A 452 -7.94 3.25 44.30
C GLU A 452 -7.72 4.72 43.94
N ALA A 453 -6.89 5.43 44.71
CA ALA A 453 -6.48 6.79 44.36
C ALA A 453 -5.14 6.72 43.61
N VAL A 454 -5.10 7.29 42.41
CA VAL A 454 -3.90 7.36 41.57
C VAL A 454 -3.64 8.84 41.24
N GLY A 455 -2.68 9.44 41.96
CA GLY A 455 -2.53 10.90 41.96
C GLY A 455 -3.79 11.59 42.50
N ASP A 456 -4.34 12.53 41.73
CA ASP A 456 -5.57 13.25 42.06
C ASP A 456 -6.85 12.60 41.49
N ALA A 457 -6.70 11.47 40.77
CA ALA A 457 -7.82 10.80 40.13
C ALA A 457 -8.28 9.56 40.90
N GLU A 458 -9.59 9.31 40.84
CA GLU A 458 -10.19 8.09 41.35
C GLU A 458 -10.17 7.02 40.24
N LEU A 459 -9.60 5.86 40.55
CA LEU A 459 -9.63 4.66 39.71
C LEU A 459 -10.64 3.66 40.31
N ILE A 460 -11.64 3.31 39.52
CA ILE A 460 -12.68 2.34 39.88
C ILE A 460 -12.45 1.10 39.04
N SER A 461 -11.91 0.05 39.65
CA SER A 461 -11.55 -1.19 38.96
C SER A 461 -12.58 -2.29 39.22
N SER A 462 -12.87 -3.10 38.20
CA SER A 462 -13.68 -4.29 38.36
C SER A 462 -12.98 -5.32 39.25
N SER A 463 -13.76 -6.06 40.03
CA SER A 463 -13.29 -7.27 40.72
C SER A 463 -13.44 -8.54 39.90
N LEU A 464 -14.18 -8.48 38.78
CA LEU A 464 -14.55 -9.64 37.96
C LEU A 464 -13.74 -9.75 36.67
N ASN A 465 -13.24 -8.63 36.16
CA ASN A 465 -12.46 -8.57 34.93
C ASN A 465 -11.32 -7.54 35.07
N ASN A 466 -10.48 -7.43 34.04
CA ASN A 466 -9.36 -6.49 34.03
C ASN A 466 -9.76 -5.07 33.58
N TRP A 467 -11.02 -4.63 33.73
CA TRP A 467 -11.44 -3.29 33.31
C TRP A 467 -11.45 -2.31 34.48
N ALA A 468 -11.14 -1.05 34.19
CA ALA A 468 -11.31 0.06 35.11
C ALA A 468 -11.88 1.28 34.40
N VAL A 469 -12.47 2.16 35.20
CA VAL A 469 -12.82 3.53 34.80
C VAL A 469 -12.13 4.54 35.70
N SER A 470 -11.86 5.72 35.18
CA SER A 470 -11.38 6.85 35.97
C SER A 470 -12.05 8.14 35.56
N PHE A 471 -12.26 9.02 36.54
CA PHE A 471 -12.63 10.42 36.32
C PHE A 471 -11.47 11.28 36.77
N ALA A 472 -10.81 11.93 35.81
CA ALA A 472 -9.68 12.81 36.05
C ALA A 472 -9.98 14.16 35.39
N GLU A 473 -9.96 15.24 36.19
CA GLU A 473 -10.37 16.58 35.76
C GLU A 473 -11.82 16.57 35.21
N ASN A 474 -11.99 16.78 33.90
CA ASN A 474 -13.27 16.72 33.19
C ASN A 474 -13.32 15.57 32.16
N ARG A 475 -12.45 14.57 32.32
CA ARG A 475 -12.29 13.47 31.38
C ARG A 475 -12.67 12.16 32.04
N PHE A 476 -13.35 11.33 31.26
CA PHE A 476 -13.67 9.95 31.60
C PHE A 476 -12.75 9.03 30.82
N LEU A 477 -12.16 8.07 31.51
CA LEU A 477 -11.31 7.03 30.94
C LEU A 477 -11.95 5.67 31.21
N ILE A 478 -11.95 4.77 30.22
CA ILE A 478 -12.35 3.38 30.37
C ILE A 478 -11.44 2.46 29.55
N GLY A 479 -11.00 1.35 30.13
CA GLY A 479 -10.05 0.45 29.49
C GLY A 479 -9.57 -0.66 30.42
N PRO A 480 -8.54 -1.42 29.99
CA PRO A 480 -7.81 -2.31 30.89
C PRO A 480 -7.25 -1.55 32.10
N ALA A 481 -7.34 -2.12 33.30
CA ALA A 481 -7.05 -1.44 34.55
C ALA A 481 -5.62 -0.86 34.60
N GLU A 482 -4.63 -1.65 34.21
CA GLU A 482 -3.23 -1.21 34.11
C GLU A 482 -3.06 -0.07 33.10
N ASN A 483 -3.75 -0.15 31.96
CA ASN A 483 -3.64 0.85 30.91
C ASN A 483 -4.27 2.18 31.34
N VAL A 484 -5.42 2.14 32.03
CA VAL A 484 -6.08 3.33 32.59
C VAL A 484 -5.19 3.95 33.68
N ARG A 485 -4.62 3.13 34.57
CA ARG A 485 -3.68 3.59 35.60
C ARG A 485 -2.49 4.32 34.97
N ALA A 486 -1.84 3.71 33.98
CA ALA A 486 -0.71 4.31 33.29
C ALA A 486 -1.07 5.64 32.60
N CYS A 487 -2.27 5.78 32.04
CA CYS A 487 -2.73 7.05 31.46
C CYS A 487 -2.88 8.16 32.51
N VAL A 488 -3.44 7.82 33.67
CA VAL A 488 -3.60 8.74 34.80
C VAL A 488 -2.25 9.11 35.42
N GLU A 489 -1.35 8.14 35.58
CA GLU A 489 0.01 8.36 36.09
C GLU A 489 0.84 9.22 35.14
N ALA A 490 0.77 8.98 33.82
CA ALA A 490 1.47 9.79 32.82
C ALA A 490 1.10 11.27 32.93
N LYS A 491 -0.19 11.56 33.15
CA LYS A 491 -0.69 12.91 33.41
C LYS A 491 -0.16 13.47 34.72
N ALA A 492 -0.29 12.72 35.82
CA ALA A 492 0.15 13.15 37.15
C ALA A 492 1.66 13.46 37.21
N GLN A 493 2.47 12.71 36.47
CA GLN A 493 3.92 12.85 36.42
C GLN A 493 4.40 13.81 35.31
N SER A 494 3.50 14.36 34.49
CA SER A 494 3.85 15.14 33.29
C SER A 494 4.77 14.39 32.31
N GLN A 495 4.67 13.06 32.27
CA GLN A 495 5.43 12.17 31.38
C GLN A 495 4.53 11.68 30.24
N THR A 496 4.10 12.63 29.41
CA THR A 496 3.16 12.35 28.31
C THR A 496 3.85 12.31 26.96
N LEU A 497 3.21 11.66 25.99
CA LEU A 497 3.65 11.63 24.59
C LEU A 497 3.86 13.03 24.00
N ALA A 498 3.12 14.03 24.47
CA ALA A 498 3.24 15.42 24.03
C ALA A 498 4.66 16.00 24.21
N SER A 499 5.47 15.42 25.09
CA SER A 499 6.86 15.84 25.30
C SER A 499 7.87 15.24 24.29
N GLU A 500 7.48 14.20 23.54
CA GLU A 500 8.36 13.46 22.64
C GLU A 500 8.67 14.24 21.35
N ASP A 501 9.96 14.29 20.97
CA ASP A 501 10.42 14.92 19.72
C ASP A 501 9.87 14.19 18.48
N ALA A 502 9.71 12.87 18.57
CA ALA A 502 9.16 12.07 17.47
C ALA A 502 7.71 12.47 17.15
N LEU A 503 6.87 12.68 18.17
CA LEU A 503 5.51 13.16 17.98
C LEU A 503 5.50 14.58 17.39
N ARG A 504 6.33 15.50 17.91
CA ARG A 504 6.40 16.89 17.41
C ARG A 504 6.74 16.95 15.92
N ARG A 505 7.64 16.10 15.43
CA ARG A 505 7.92 15.99 13.99
C ARG A 505 6.72 15.49 13.20
N SER A 506 5.99 14.49 13.69
CA SER A 506 4.77 14.00 13.04
C SER A 506 3.65 15.03 13.02
N GLN A 507 3.51 15.84 14.08
CA GLN A 507 2.52 16.92 14.14
C GLN A 507 2.76 18.00 13.08
N GLN A 508 4.03 18.28 12.73
CA GLN A 508 4.37 19.23 11.66
C GLN A 508 3.91 18.77 10.27
N LEU A 509 3.61 17.49 10.10
CA LEU A 509 3.10 16.91 8.86
C LEU A 509 1.58 17.09 8.71
N VAL A 510 0.88 17.54 9.76
CA VAL A 510 -0.58 17.69 9.77
C VAL A 510 -0.95 19.12 9.40
N ASP A 511 -1.75 19.28 8.35
CA ASP A 511 -2.38 20.57 8.05
C ASP A 511 -3.60 20.77 8.97
N THR A 512 -3.37 21.49 10.07
CA THR A 512 -4.41 21.81 11.06
C THR A 512 -5.47 22.80 10.56
N SER A 513 -5.32 23.35 9.35
CA SER A 513 -6.35 24.20 8.75
C SER A 513 -7.54 23.38 8.22
N LEU A 514 -7.37 22.07 8.04
CA LEU A 514 -8.39 21.18 7.50
C LEU A 514 -9.45 20.80 8.55
N PRO A 515 -10.69 20.48 8.14
CA PRO A 515 -11.74 20.01 9.03
C PRO A 515 -11.56 18.53 9.41
N ILE A 516 -10.50 18.26 10.18
CA ILE A 516 -10.10 16.91 10.60
C ILE A 516 -11.17 16.31 11.53
N ILE A 517 -11.70 15.14 11.16
CA ILE A 517 -12.64 14.38 12.01
C ILE A 517 -11.94 13.30 12.82
N ALA A 518 -10.80 12.79 12.33
CA ALA A 518 -9.96 11.85 13.07
C ALA A 518 -8.48 12.08 12.74
N LEU A 519 -7.63 11.97 13.76
CA LEU A 519 -6.19 12.06 13.68
C LEU A 519 -5.57 10.92 14.48
N THR A 520 -4.78 10.08 13.83
CA THR A 520 -4.12 8.94 14.47
C THR A 520 -2.61 9.07 14.36
N PHE A 521 -1.91 8.88 15.47
CA PHE A 521 -0.47 8.66 15.51
C PHE A 521 -0.21 7.20 15.87
N THR A 522 0.65 6.54 15.10
CA THR A 522 1.01 5.13 15.29
C THR A 522 2.52 4.98 15.27
N ASP A 523 3.05 4.23 16.24
CA ASP A 523 4.43 3.77 16.24
C ASP A 523 4.60 2.68 15.17
N ASP A 524 5.12 3.09 14.02
CA ASP A 524 5.35 2.20 12.87
C ASP A 524 6.75 1.58 12.85
N ARG A 525 7.53 1.72 13.94
CA ARG A 525 8.92 1.24 14.02
C ARG A 525 9.03 -0.25 13.72
N ARG A 526 8.13 -1.05 14.30
CA ARG A 526 8.11 -2.50 14.10
C ARG A 526 7.78 -2.86 12.65
N ALA A 527 6.78 -2.21 12.06
CA ALA A 527 6.41 -2.42 10.67
C ALA A 527 7.56 -2.04 9.72
N ALA A 528 8.25 -0.93 9.99
CA ALA A 528 9.41 -0.49 9.22
C ALA A 528 10.56 -1.49 9.30
N ILE A 529 10.87 -2.01 10.49
CA ILE A 529 11.89 -3.04 10.67
C ILE A 529 11.51 -4.31 9.91
N SER A 530 10.29 -4.83 10.10
CA SER A 530 9.82 -6.04 9.41
C SER A 530 9.84 -5.88 7.89
N PHE A 531 9.52 -4.69 7.37
CA PHE A 531 9.61 -4.41 5.94
C PHE A 531 11.05 -4.50 5.42
N VAL A 532 12.01 -3.86 6.11
CA VAL A 532 13.42 -3.89 5.71
C VAL A 532 14.02 -5.30 5.86
N GLU A 533 13.57 -6.07 6.86
CA GLU A 533 13.98 -7.46 7.06
C GLU A 533 13.63 -8.37 5.87
N LEU A 534 12.53 -8.10 5.14
CA LEU A 534 12.17 -8.82 3.91
C LEU A 534 13.28 -8.80 2.85
N PHE A 535 14.21 -7.84 2.94
CA PHE A 535 15.31 -7.66 1.98
C PHE A 535 16.68 -8.01 2.58
N SER A 536 16.70 -8.60 3.78
CA SER A 536 17.93 -8.94 4.49
C SER A 536 18.64 -10.17 3.91
N HIS A 537 19.96 -10.23 4.10
CA HIS A 537 20.82 -11.31 3.61
C HIS A 537 20.98 -12.50 4.55
N HIS A 538 20.47 -12.41 5.77
CA HIS A 538 20.80 -13.35 6.84
C HIS A 538 19.62 -14.30 7.09
N GLY A 539 19.84 -15.62 6.96
CA GLY A 539 18.89 -16.65 7.43
C GLY A 539 18.73 -16.70 8.96
N ARG A 540 19.26 -15.70 9.69
CA ARG A 540 19.09 -15.47 11.13
C ARG A 540 18.68 -14.02 11.32
N SER A 541 17.72 -13.77 12.21
CA SER A 541 17.23 -12.42 12.51
C SER A 541 18.38 -11.44 12.83
N ALA A 542 18.37 -10.27 12.19
CA ALA A 542 19.34 -9.19 12.39
C ALA A 542 19.40 -8.71 13.86
N PHE A 543 18.33 -8.93 14.62
CA PHE A 543 18.29 -8.67 16.06
C PHE A 543 19.26 -9.53 16.89
N SER A 544 19.76 -10.64 16.34
CA SER A 544 20.77 -11.46 17.05
C SER A 544 22.17 -10.83 17.10
N THR A 545 22.46 -9.85 16.24
CA THR A 545 23.80 -9.24 16.12
C THR A 545 23.83 -7.73 16.31
N ASN A 546 22.75 -7.00 15.94
CA ASN A 546 22.72 -5.53 15.92
C ASN A 546 21.52 -4.90 16.65
N ALA A 547 20.87 -5.61 17.59
CA ALA A 547 19.64 -5.14 18.25
C ALA A 547 19.74 -3.72 18.83
N GLU A 548 20.83 -3.37 19.50
CA GLU A 548 20.99 -2.04 20.10
C GLU A 548 21.05 -0.92 19.05
N THR A 549 21.81 -1.14 17.96
CA THR A 549 21.89 -0.20 16.84
C THR A 549 20.54 -0.04 16.14
N ILE A 550 19.82 -1.14 15.94
CA ILE A 550 18.47 -1.15 15.35
C ILE A 550 17.49 -0.37 16.25
N ASN A 551 17.52 -0.61 17.57
CA ASN A 551 16.68 0.10 18.54
C ASN A 551 16.99 1.60 18.60
N GLN A 552 18.27 2.00 18.56
CA GLN A 552 18.66 3.40 18.55
C GLN A 552 18.25 4.11 17.26
N ALA A 553 18.41 3.44 16.11
CA ALA A 553 17.99 3.96 14.81
C ALA A 553 16.46 4.12 14.75
N SER A 554 15.71 3.11 15.20
CA SER A 554 14.25 3.11 15.14
C SER A 554 13.62 4.15 16.06
N ARG A 555 14.18 4.39 17.25
CA ARG A 555 13.72 5.45 18.18
C ARG A 555 13.79 6.87 17.60
N ARG A 556 14.58 7.09 16.55
CA ARG A 556 14.68 8.38 15.87
C ARG A 556 13.68 8.54 14.73
N MET A 557 12.86 7.54 14.42
CA MET A 557 11.83 7.66 13.39
C MET A 557 10.63 8.46 13.93
N PRO A 558 9.98 9.28 13.10
CA PRO A 558 8.73 9.93 13.48
C PRO A 558 7.62 8.89 13.64
N TYR A 559 6.55 9.23 14.35
CA TYR A 559 5.32 8.43 14.34
C TYR A 559 4.69 8.50 12.95
N ALA A 560 4.12 7.39 12.48
CA ALA A 560 3.19 7.43 11.37
C ALA A 560 1.97 8.27 11.77
N VAL A 561 1.47 9.09 10.85
CA VAL A 561 0.31 9.95 11.08
C VAL A 561 -0.75 9.69 10.03
N ALA A 562 -2.01 9.60 10.46
CA ALA A 562 -3.16 9.38 9.61
C ALA A 562 -4.24 10.43 9.92
N VAL A 563 -4.74 11.09 8.88
CA VAL A 563 -5.74 12.16 8.95
C VAL A 563 -6.96 11.71 8.16
N THR A 564 -8.14 11.81 8.78
CA THR A 564 -9.42 11.52 8.12
C THR A 564 -10.25 12.78 8.01
N LEU A 565 -10.85 12.99 6.83
CA LEU A 565 -11.65 14.14 6.47
C LEU A 565 -12.95 13.68 5.81
N MET A 566 -14.04 14.43 6.03
CA MET A 566 -15.31 14.23 5.33
C MET A 566 -15.47 15.30 4.25
N LYS A 567 -15.40 14.92 2.97
CA LYS A 567 -15.64 15.79 1.79
C LYS A 567 -16.97 15.48 1.10
N ASP A 568 -17.40 16.36 0.19
CA ASP A 568 -18.81 16.49 -0.21
C ASP A 568 -19.52 15.17 -0.52
N GLN A 569 -18.82 14.24 -1.18
CA GLN A 569 -19.31 12.90 -1.53
C GLN A 569 -18.34 11.78 -1.12
N SER A 570 -17.34 12.07 -0.28
CA SER A 570 -16.27 11.11 0.03
C SER A 570 -15.79 11.22 1.46
N LEU A 571 -15.29 10.09 1.97
CA LEU A 571 -14.43 10.05 3.13
C LEU A 571 -12.98 9.94 2.61
N GLU A 572 -12.15 10.89 2.99
CA GLU A 572 -10.73 10.90 2.61
C GLU A 572 -9.87 10.54 3.81
N TRP A 573 -8.88 9.70 3.56
CA TRP A 573 -7.89 9.31 4.54
C TRP A 573 -6.51 9.52 3.94
N THR A 574 -5.71 10.38 4.56
CA THR A 574 -4.30 10.58 4.18
C THR A 574 -3.41 10.03 5.28
N SER A 575 -2.36 9.29 4.93
CA SER A 575 -1.39 8.82 5.91
C SER A 575 0.04 9.06 5.46
N ARG A 576 0.92 9.35 6.42
CA ARG A 576 2.36 9.47 6.22
C ARG A 576 3.04 8.49 7.17
N SER A 577 3.83 7.57 6.61
CA SER A 577 4.51 6.52 7.37
C SER A 577 5.83 6.13 6.70
N SER A 578 6.59 5.23 7.32
CA SER A 578 7.89 4.79 6.82
C SER A 578 7.85 4.22 5.39
N PHE A 579 6.87 3.35 5.10
CA PHE A 579 6.76 2.64 3.81
C PHE A 579 5.33 2.56 3.26
N GLY A 580 4.38 3.22 3.91
CA GLY A 580 3.00 3.33 3.44
C GLY A 580 2.21 2.03 3.54
N LEU A 581 0.99 2.07 3.01
CA LEU A 581 0.12 0.92 2.86
C LEU A 581 0.81 -0.20 2.09
N LEU A 582 1.55 0.13 1.03
CA LEU A 582 2.30 -0.87 0.26
C LEU A 582 3.24 -1.68 1.17
N GLY A 583 4.04 -1.01 1.99
CA GLY A 583 4.98 -1.67 2.91
C GLY A 583 4.26 -2.59 3.91
N SER A 584 3.17 -2.10 4.52
CA SER A 584 2.37 -2.91 5.46
C SER A 584 1.72 -4.14 4.80
N LEU A 585 1.20 -4.01 3.58
CA LEU A 585 0.63 -5.12 2.82
C LEU A 585 1.71 -6.15 2.46
N LEU A 586 2.89 -5.69 2.05
CA LEU A 586 4.01 -6.59 1.74
C LEU A 586 4.47 -7.38 2.97
N VAL A 587 4.58 -6.75 4.14
CA VAL A 587 4.91 -7.46 5.39
C VAL A 587 3.84 -8.48 5.75
N ARG A 588 2.55 -8.11 5.63
CA ARG A 588 1.43 -8.98 5.99
C ARG A 588 1.29 -10.21 5.09
N PHE A 589 1.64 -10.08 3.81
CA PHE A 589 1.50 -11.14 2.82
C PHE A 589 2.83 -11.78 2.40
N ALA A 590 3.95 -11.36 3.00
CA ALA A 590 5.22 -12.02 2.78
C ALA A 590 5.14 -13.49 3.23
N PRO A 591 5.60 -14.44 2.41
CA PRO A 591 5.75 -15.82 2.84
C PRO A 591 6.62 -15.92 4.09
N GLU A 592 6.20 -16.70 5.09
CA GLU A 592 6.98 -16.96 6.31
C GLU A 592 8.37 -17.57 6.02
N ASN A 593 8.56 -18.16 4.83
CA ASN A 593 9.75 -18.91 4.42
C ASN A 593 10.70 -18.16 3.47
N LEU A 594 10.62 -16.85 3.32
CA LEU A 594 11.59 -16.10 2.49
C LEU A 594 12.96 -15.87 3.16
N ASN A 595 13.18 -16.38 4.38
CA ASN A 595 14.44 -16.29 5.13
C ASN A 595 15.23 -17.59 5.16
#